data_AF-J5RRN8-F1
#
_entry.id   AF-J5RRN8-F1
#
_cell.length_a   1.000
_cell.length_b   1.000
_cell.length_c   1.000
_cell.angle_alpha   90.00
_cell.angle_beta   90.00
_cell.angle_gamma   90.00
#
_symmetry.space_group_name_H-M   'P 1'
#
loop_
_entity.id
_entity.type
_entity.pdbx_description
1 polymer ?
#
loop_
_entity_poly.entity_id
_entity_poly.type
_entity_poly.pdbx_seq_one_letter_code
_entity_poly.pdbx_strand_id
1 'polypeptide(L)'
;MKAFQLCFYLLGTAPAALAHGLHHNHAHAHDQAQGAVILKQESVFYSLVHFLQDKVFVLGPRYNALLAILIIQVMPCLFVLLVPGLRRNDPASVTLPMLVSFSLGTLLGDVLLHVIPESLSGAGDVTTVGAAIFLGFICFLFLDKTMRILSGASSDDSGMHSHSHSHAHQNQDPEKKKKGFNMSAYLNVISGIAHHITDGIALASSFYSSTQVGIVTSIAVTFHEIPHELGDFAVLLSSGFTFQQAIRAQAVTTFGAVVGTAIGCWINEIGNPGHDSASASAGVSELMLPFTAGGLIYIATTSVVPQILQRSTPHGKCREFKRWILQLASIFVGFAVMAHLDEH
;
A
#
# COMPACT_ATOMS: atom_id res chain seq x y z
N MET A 1 -8.35 7.49 21.92
CA MET A 1 -9.38 6.78 22.73
C MET A 1 -10.84 7.18 22.44
N LYS A 2 -11.21 7.91 21.37
CA LYS A 2 -12.63 8.28 21.11
C LYS A 2 -13.16 7.98 19.69
N ALA A 3 -12.31 7.75 18.69
CA ALA A 3 -12.75 7.31 17.36
C ALA A 3 -12.95 5.78 17.30
N PHE A 4 -12.03 5.02 17.90
CA PHE A 4 -12.12 3.56 18.01
C PHE A 4 -13.21 3.09 18.99
N GLN A 5 -13.46 3.86 20.06
CA GLN A 5 -14.61 3.63 20.93
C GLN A 5 -15.95 3.78 20.20
N LEU A 6 -16.05 4.61 19.14
CA LEU A 6 -17.28 4.74 18.36
C LEU A 6 -17.51 3.50 17.48
N CYS A 7 -16.45 2.89 16.93
CA CYS A 7 -16.55 1.61 16.24
C CYS A 7 -16.91 0.47 17.21
N PHE A 8 -16.26 0.39 18.38
CA PHE A 8 -16.54 -0.63 19.40
C PHE A 8 -17.91 -0.50 20.08
N TYR A 9 -18.41 0.72 20.34
CA TYR A 9 -19.77 0.92 20.86
C TYR A 9 -20.84 0.50 19.86
N LEU A 10 -20.53 0.56 18.56
CA LEU A 10 -21.38 0.08 17.46
C LEU A 10 -21.22 -1.43 17.16
N LEU A 11 -20.18 -2.07 17.72
CA LEU A 11 -19.92 -3.52 17.64
C LEU A 11 -20.33 -4.31 18.89
N GLY A 12 -20.93 -3.67 19.91
CA GLY A 12 -21.79 -4.34 20.89
C GLY A 12 -21.15 -5.44 21.76
N THR A 13 -19.87 -5.36 22.10
CA THR A 13 -19.27 -6.28 23.09
C THR A 13 -18.54 -5.53 24.21
N ALA A 14 -19.04 -5.71 25.43
CA ALA A 14 -18.35 -5.38 26.68
C ALA A 14 -17.52 -6.60 27.16
N PRO A 15 -16.50 -6.43 28.01
CA PRO A 15 -15.39 -7.37 28.14
C PRO A 15 -15.68 -8.55 29.08
N ALA A 16 -15.18 -9.72 28.68
CA ALA A 16 -14.75 -10.90 29.46
C ALA A 16 -15.52 -11.33 30.73
N ALA A 17 -16.01 -12.58 30.74
CA ALA A 17 -16.26 -13.36 31.96
C ALA A 17 -15.75 -14.82 31.82
N LEU A 18 -14.60 -15.02 32.44
CA LEU A 18 -14.00 -16.19 33.12
C LEU A 18 -14.87 -17.47 33.37
N ALA A 19 -14.18 -18.63 33.27
CA ALA A 19 -14.27 -19.87 34.07
C ALA A 19 -15.23 -21.05 33.68
N HIS A 20 -14.58 -22.20 33.39
CA HIS A 20 -14.86 -23.59 33.80
C HIS A 20 -16.32 -24.12 33.96
N GLY A 21 -16.63 -25.23 33.27
CA GLY A 21 -17.75 -26.11 33.65
C GLY A 21 -18.06 -27.25 32.66
N LEU A 22 -17.70 -28.47 33.05
CA LEU A 22 -18.04 -29.79 32.50
C LEU A 22 -19.56 -30.08 32.33
N HIS A 23 -20.00 -30.78 31.27
CA HIS A 23 -20.65 -32.12 31.23
C HIS A 23 -21.49 -32.40 29.95
N HIS A 24 -21.57 -33.70 29.61
CA HIS A 24 -22.13 -34.41 28.44
C HIS A 24 -23.57 -34.10 27.96
N ASN A 25 -23.84 -34.24 26.63
CA ASN A 25 -24.74 -35.30 26.09
C ASN A 25 -24.77 -35.43 24.54
N HIS A 26 -25.12 -36.63 24.06
CA HIS A 26 -25.19 -37.10 22.66
C HIS A 26 -26.43 -36.64 21.85
N ALA A 27 -26.29 -36.55 20.51
CA ALA A 27 -27.09 -37.24 19.47
C ALA A 27 -27.54 -36.41 18.21
N HIS A 28 -27.19 -36.97 17.03
CA HIS A 28 -27.80 -36.97 15.69
C HIS A 28 -27.99 -35.71 14.79
N ALA A 29 -27.11 -35.64 13.77
CA ALA A 29 -27.33 -35.54 12.30
C ALA A 29 -28.49 -34.72 11.70
N HIS A 30 -28.11 -33.66 10.96
CA HIS A 30 -28.44 -33.27 9.56
C HIS A 30 -28.58 -31.73 9.47
N ASP A 31 -27.56 -31.05 8.94
CA ASP A 31 -27.64 -30.26 7.71
C ASP A 31 -26.38 -29.41 7.49
N GLN A 32 -26.04 -29.23 6.22
CA GLN A 32 -24.90 -28.46 5.74
C GLN A 32 -24.93 -27.01 6.24
N ALA A 33 -24.04 -26.67 7.18
CA ALA A 33 -23.67 -25.29 7.45
C ALA A 33 -22.34 -25.02 6.73
N GLN A 34 -22.40 -24.62 5.47
CA GLN A 34 -21.32 -23.83 4.87
C GLN A 34 -21.22 -22.53 5.68
N GLY A 35 -20.00 -22.17 6.06
CA GLY A 35 -19.68 -21.08 7.00
C GLY A 35 -20.22 -19.73 6.56
N ALA A 36 -21.47 -19.45 6.91
CA ALA A 36 -22.00 -18.11 6.95
C ALA A 36 -21.28 -17.38 8.09
N VAL A 37 -20.52 -16.35 7.74
CA VAL A 37 -20.05 -15.34 8.69
C VAL A 37 -21.29 -14.78 9.38
N ILE A 38 -21.57 -15.24 10.60
CA ILE A 38 -22.71 -14.78 11.40
C ILE A 38 -22.38 -13.36 11.87
N LEU A 39 -22.61 -12.38 11.00
CA LEU A 39 -22.68 -10.99 11.39
C LEU A 39 -23.92 -10.83 12.27
N LYS A 40 -23.70 -10.60 13.56
CA LYS A 40 -24.77 -10.37 14.52
C LYS A 40 -25.61 -9.18 14.05
N GLN A 41 -26.92 -9.40 13.93
CA GLN A 41 -27.94 -8.57 13.27
C GLN A 41 -28.17 -7.16 13.89
N GLU A 42 -27.31 -6.73 14.83
CA GLU A 42 -27.44 -5.49 15.62
C GLU A 42 -26.27 -4.50 15.41
N SER A 43 -25.31 -4.81 14.52
CA SER A 43 -24.15 -3.92 14.28
C SER A 43 -24.41 -2.92 13.15
N VAL A 44 -23.98 -1.67 13.34
CA VAL A 44 -23.99 -0.64 12.27
C VAL A 44 -23.23 -1.11 11.03
N PHE A 45 -22.24 -1.97 11.22
CA PHE A 45 -21.51 -2.60 10.14
C PHE A 45 -22.41 -3.47 9.26
N TYR A 46 -23.27 -4.32 9.85
CA TYR A 46 -24.23 -5.11 9.09
C TYR A 46 -25.20 -4.21 8.29
N SER A 47 -25.71 -3.15 8.91
CA SER A 47 -26.56 -2.18 8.22
C SER A 47 -25.84 -1.47 7.07
N LEU A 48 -24.56 -1.14 7.25
CA LEU A 48 -23.73 -0.54 6.20
C LEU A 48 -23.51 -1.51 5.04
N VAL A 49 -23.12 -2.75 5.31
CA VAL A 49 -22.91 -3.78 4.27
C VAL A 49 -24.20 -4.02 3.49
N HIS A 50 -25.34 -4.14 4.19
CA HIS A 50 -26.64 -4.32 3.54
C HIS A 50 -27.07 -3.10 2.72
N PHE A 51 -26.82 -1.88 3.23
CA PHE A 51 -27.06 -0.65 2.48
C PHE A 51 -26.21 -0.59 1.21
N LEU A 52 -24.91 -0.91 1.31
CA LEU A 52 -24.01 -0.93 0.16
C LEU A 52 -24.44 -1.98 -0.85
N GLN A 53 -24.87 -3.16 -0.40
CA GLN A 53 -25.36 -4.23 -1.25
C GLN A 53 -26.63 -3.81 -2.02
N ASP A 54 -27.60 -3.20 -1.34
CA ASP A 54 -28.89 -2.86 -1.94
C ASP A 54 -28.90 -1.57 -2.76
N LYS A 55 -27.96 -0.66 -2.51
CA LYS A 55 -27.97 0.69 -3.10
C LYS A 55 -26.77 0.98 -4.00
N VAL A 56 -25.62 0.38 -3.72
CA VAL A 56 -24.36 0.69 -4.43
C VAL A 56 -23.95 -0.47 -5.34
N PHE A 57 -23.95 -1.70 -4.82
CA PHE A 57 -23.47 -2.90 -5.51
C PHE A 57 -24.60 -3.80 -6.01
N VAL A 58 -25.54 -3.18 -6.74
CA VAL A 58 -26.74 -3.84 -7.27
C VAL A 58 -26.52 -4.53 -8.63
N LEU A 59 -25.35 -4.35 -9.24
CA LEU A 59 -25.05 -4.87 -10.56
C LEU A 59 -24.44 -6.28 -10.46
N GLY A 60 -24.05 -6.83 -11.62
CA GLY A 60 -23.28 -8.08 -11.66
C GLY A 60 -21.88 -7.93 -11.06
N PRO A 61 -21.21 -9.04 -10.72
CA PRO A 61 -19.91 -9.05 -10.03
C PRO A 61 -18.84 -8.21 -10.74
N ARG A 62 -18.79 -8.27 -12.08
CA ARG A 62 -17.89 -7.45 -12.91
C ARG A 62 -18.05 -5.95 -12.67
N TYR A 63 -19.29 -5.47 -12.64
CA TYR A 63 -19.59 -4.05 -12.57
C TYR A 63 -19.47 -3.55 -11.13
N ASN A 64 -19.82 -4.40 -10.16
CA ASN A 64 -19.61 -4.11 -8.75
C ASN A 64 -18.11 -3.97 -8.41
N ALA A 65 -17.26 -4.86 -8.93
CA ALA A 65 -15.81 -4.77 -8.76
C ALA A 65 -15.23 -3.49 -9.37
N LEU A 66 -15.61 -3.16 -10.61
CA LEU A 66 -15.17 -1.92 -11.28
C LEU A 66 -15.68 -0.66 -10.56
N LEU A 67 -16.90 -0.67 -10.03
CA LEU A 67 -17.41 0.45 -9.24
C LEU A 67 -16.66 0.59 -7.92
N ALA A 68 -16.43 -0.53 -7.22
CA ALA A 68 -15.72 -0.56 -5.95
C ALA A 68 -14.32 0.02 -6.10
N ILE A 69 -13.55 -0.42 -7.11
CA ILE A 69 -12.18 0.08 -7.29
C ILE A 69 -12.17 1.57 -7.59
N LEU A 70 -13.11 2.09 -8.37
CA LEU A 70 -13.20 3.54 -8.61
C LEU A 70 -13.50 4.33 -7.34
N ILE A 71 -14.36 3.79 -6.45
CA ILE A 71 -14.66 4.42 -5.15
C ILE A 71 -13.42 4.41 -4.26
N ILE A 72 -12.74 3.27 -4.14
CA ILE A 72 -11.53 3.09 -3.34
C ILE A 72 -10.47 4.12 -3.74
N GLN A 73 -10.16 4.23 -5.04
CA GLN A 73 -9.06 5.06 -5.53
C GLN A 73 -9.34 6.57 -5.43
N VAL A 74 -10.60 6.99 -5.30
CA VAL A 74 -10.95 8.41 -5.08
C VAL A 74 -10.76 8.81 -3.62
N MET A 75 -10.95 7.89 -2.67
CA MET A 75 -10.95 8.21 -1.24
C MET A 75 -9.59 8.76 -0.74
N PRO A 76 -8.44 8.11 -0.98
CA PRO A 76 -7.16 8.61 -0.49
C PRO A 76 -6.76 9.94 -1.15
N CYS A 77 -7.07 10.13 -2.44
CA CYS A 77 -6.91 11.41 -3.12
C CYS A 77 -7.68 12.55 -2.41
N LEU A 78 -8.90 12.29 -1.94
CA LEU A 78 -9.67 13.26 -1.13
C LEU A 78 -9.02 13.49 0.23
N PHE A 79 -8.53 12.44 0.90
CA PHE A 79 -7.84 12.56 2.18
C PHE A 79 -6.55 13.40 2.08
N VAL A 80 -5.75 13.20 1.03
CA VAL A 80 -4.54 13.99 0.79
C VAL A 80 -4.86 15.48 0.60
N LEU A 81 -5.99 15.81 -0.03
CA LEU A 81 -6.45 17.20 -0.16
C LEU A 81 -6.81 17.86 1.17
N LEU A 82 -7.18 17.08 2.19
CA LEU A 82 -7.54 17.53 3.53
C LEU A 82 -6.34 17.75 4.45
N VAL A 83 -5.11 17.40 4.04
CA VAL A 83 -3.89 17.62 4.82
C VAL A 83 -3.20 18.92 4.38
N PRO A 84 -3.51 20.10 4.99
CA PRO A 84 -2.99 21.39 4.55
C PRO A 84 -1.46 21.49 4.64
N GLY A 85 -0.82 20.69 5.50
CA GLY A 85 0.64 20.61 5.63
C GLY A 85 1.35 20.07 4.39
N LEU A 86 0.65 19.31 3.54
CA LEU A 86 1.18 18.78 2.28
C LEU A 86 1.13 19.78 1.12
N ARG A 87 0.23 20.77 1.19
CA ARG A 87 0.08 21.81 0.16
C ARG A 87 1.18 22.88 0.22
N ARG A 88 1.69 23.15 1.41
CA ARG A 88 2.82 24.07 1.60
C ARG A 88 4.11 23.29 1.37
N ASN A 89 4.73 23.49 0.21
CA ASN A 89 6.07 22.99 -0.10
C ASN A 89 7.14 23.79 0.69
N ASP A 90 6.99 23.83 2.02
CA ASP A 90 7.86 24.58 2.92
C ASP A 90 9.02 23.67 3.37
N PRO A 91 10.27 23.99 3.00
CA PRO A 91 11.45 23.23 3.42
C PRO A 91 11.71 23.27 4.93
N ALA A 92 11.06 24.16 5.69
CA ALA A 92 11.10 24.18 7.14
C ALA A 92 10.02 23.29 7.80
N SER A 93 9.11 22.71 7.01
CA SER A 93 8.01 21.91 7.54
C SER A 93 8.52 20.64 8.22
N VAL A 94 8.05 20.38 9.43
CA VAL A 94 8.30 19.11 10.14
C VAL A 94 7.38 18.01 9.58
N THR A 95 6.29 18.39 8.92
CA THR A 95 5.24 17.51 8.42
C THR A 95 5.75 16.54 7.36
N LEU A 96 6.50 17.02 6.36
CA LEU A 96 6.96 16.14 5.27
C LEU A 96 7.93 15.05 5.77
N PRO A 97 8.98 15.34 6.57
CA PRO A 97 9.83 14.29 7.15
C PRO A 97 9.07 13.33 8.05
N MET A 98 8.07 13.79 8.80
CA MET A 98 7.20 12.92 9.60
C MET A 98 6.35 12.01 8.72
N LEU A 99 5.82 12.50 7.60
CA LEU A 99 5.04 11.70 6.66
C LEU A 99 5.89 10.70 5.87
N VAL A 100 7.12 11.04 5.50
CA VAL A 100 8.09 10.07 4.93
C VAL A 100 8.46 9.00 5.96
N SER A 101 8.53 9.36 7.25
CA SER A 101 8.75 8.38 8.32
C SER A 101 7.53 7.50 8.55
N PHE A 102 6.33 8.08 8.46
CA PHE A 102 5.07 7.34 8.47
C PHE A 102 4.99 6.36 7.30
N SER A 103 5.42 6.76 6.10
CA SER A 103 5.43 5.90 4.90
C SER A 103 6.32 4.68 5.07
N LEU A 104 7.48 4.80 5.72
CA LEU A 104 8.31 3.64 6.05
C LEU A 104 7.56 2.66 6.96
N GLY A 105 6.85 3.20 7.96
CA GLY A 105 6.03 2.41 8.87
C GLY A 105 4.89 1.68 8.18
N THR A 106 4.14 2.36 7.30
CA THR A 106 3.04 1.75 6.57
C THR A 106 3.52 0.75 5.52
N LEU A 107 4.56 1.05 4.74
CA LEU A 107 5.14 0.13 3.76
C LEU A 107 5.66 -1.15 4.41
N LEU A 108 6.39 -1.05 5.52
CA LEU A 108 6.88 -2.23 6.23
C LEU A 108 5.76 -2.96 6.99
N GLY A 109 4.76 -2.25 7.50
CA GLY A 109 3.60 -2.86 8.15
C GLY A 109 2.75 -3.67 7.17
N ASP A 110 2.50 -3.12 5.98
CA ASP A 110 1.83 -3.83 4.87
C ASP A 110 2.57 -5.12 4.53
N VAL A 111 3.85 -5.01 4.19
CA VAL A 111 4.66 -6.15 3.79
C VAL A 111 4.77 -7.23 4.87
N LEU A 112 5.12 -6.83 6.10
CA LEU A 112 5.49 -7.77 7.14
C LEU A 112 4.28 -8.42 7.82
N LEU A 113 3.16 -7.71 7.94
CA LEU A 113 1.98 -8.19 8.65
C LEU A 113 0.93 -8.76 7.70
N HIS A 114 0.80 -8.25 6.48
CA HIS A 114 -0.25 -8.68 5.56
C HIS A 114 0.32 -9.53 4.42
N VAL A 115 1.22 -8.94 3.62
CA VAL A 115 1.64 -9.54 2.35
C VAL A 115 2.42 -10.84 2.56
N ILE A 116 3.40 -10.86 3.46
CA ILE A 116 4.21 -12.07 3.71
C ILE A 116 3.36 -13.19 4.35
N PRO A 117 2.60 -12.97 5.43
CA PRO A 117 1.76 -14.01 6.03
C PRO A 117 0.69 -14.57 5.07
N GLU A 118 0.05 -13.70 4.28
CA GLU A 118 -0.93 -14.13 3.27
C GLU A 118 -0.26 -14.99 2.17
N SER A 119 0.92 -14.58 1.70
CA SER A 119 1.69 -15.36 0.72
C SER A 119 2.04 -16.76 1.23
N LEU A 120 2.39 -16.87 2.51
CA LEU A 120 2.71 -18.17 3.13
C LEU A 120 1.46 -19.06 3.30
N SER A 121 0.29 -18.44 3.41
CA SER A 121 -1.00 -19.14 3.54
C SER A 121 -1.55 -19.60 2.19
N GLY A 122 -1.31 -18.82 1.11
CA GLY A 122 -1.85 -19.09 -0.23
C GLY A 122 -0.88 -19.73 -1.23
N ALA A 123 0.40 -19.33 -1.27
CA ALA A 123 1.26 -19.49 -2.46
C ALA A 123 2.25 -20.68 -2.44
N GLY A 124 2.05 -21.63 -1.53
CA GLY A 124 2.86 -22.86 -1.46
C GLY A 124 4.07 -22.77 -0.54
N ASP A 125 5.01 -23.71 -0.71
CA ASP A 125 6.15 -23.91 0.20
C ASP A 125 6.91 -22.61 0.52
N VAL A 126 7.39 -22.49 1.76
CA VAL A 126 8.11 -21.32 2.29
C VAL A 126 9.27 -20.92 1.36
N THR A 127 9.91 -21.90 0.72
CA THR A 127 11.00 -21.68 -0.24
C THR A 127 10.53 -20.92 -1.48
N THR A 128 9.35 -21.24 -2.02
CA THR A 128 8.77 -20.59 -3.21
C THR A 128 8.40 -19.14 -2.90
N VAL A 129 7.75 -18.91 -1.76
CA VAL A 129 7.40 -17.57 -1.27
C VAL A 129 8.67 -16.72 -1.09
N GLY A 130 9.68 -17.27 -0.39
CA GLY A 130 10.97 -16.60 -0.23
C GLY A 130 11.67 -16.29 -1.55
N ALA A 131 11.62 -17.21 -2.52
CA ALA A 131 12.19 -17.01 -3.85
C ALA A 131 11.44 -15.92 -4.64
N ALA A 132 10.12 -15.86 -4.54
CA ALA A 132 9.31 -14.81 -5.18
C ALA A 132 9.60 -13.43 -4.58
N ILE A 133 9.71 -13.31 -3.24
CA ILE A 133 10.13 -12.06 -2.57
C ILE A 133 11.51 -11.64 -3.05
N PHE A 134 12.48 -12.55 -3.08
CA PHE A 134 13.82 -12.25 -3.56
C PHE A 134 13.83 -11.81 -5.03
N LEU A 135 13.06 -12.49 -5.88
CA LEU A 135 12.92 -12.14 -7.30
C LEU A 135 12.33 -10.74 -7.48
N GLY A 136 11.31 -10.38 -6.70
CA GLY A 136 10.74 -9.04 -6.65
C GLY A 136 11.78 -7.98 -6.30
N PHE A 137 12.54 -8.22 -5.22
CA PHE A 137 13.60 -7.31 -4.79
C PHE A 137 14.67 -7.12 -5.87
N ILE A 138 15.14 -8.21 -6.50
CA ILE A 138 16.14 -8.15 -7.57
C ILE A 138 15.59 -7.47 -8.84
N CYS A 139 14.32 -7.68 -9.17
CA CYS A 139 13.67 -7.01 -10.29
C CYS A 139 13.65 -5.48 -10.08
N PHE A 140 13.26 -5.03 -8.89
CA PHE A 140 13.26 -3.61 -8.54
C PHE A 140 14.67 -3.01 -8.51
N LEU A 141 15.66 -3.76 -8.00
CA LEU A 141 17.07 -3.37 -8.09
C LEU A 141 17.52 -3.23 -9.54
N PHE A 142 17.17 -4.17 -10.40
CA PHE A 142 17.51 -4.13 -11.82
C PHE A 142 16.85 -2.94 -12.53
N LEU A 143 15.57 -2.67 -12.25
CA LEU A 143 14.85 -1.51 -12.76
C LEU A 143 15.50 -0.21 -12.32
N ASP A 144 15.83 -0.08 -11.03
CA ASP A 144 16.55 1.07 -10.47
C ASP A 144 17.91 1.24 -11.17
N LYS A 145 18.73 0.18 -11.22
CA LYS A 145 20.05 0.23 -11.84
C LYS A 145 19.99 0.62 -13.32
N THR A 146 19.06 0.03 -14.07
CA THR A 146 18.86 0.30 -15.49
C THR A 146 18.47 1.75 -15.71
N MET A 147 17.51 2.27 -14.95
CA MET A 147 17.09 3.67 -15.06
C MET A 147 18.21 4.65 -14.68
N ARG A 148 19.10 4.31 -13.74
CA ARG A 148 20.30 5.13 -13.43
C ARG A 148 21.30 5.15 -14.58
N ILE A 149 21.47 4.02 -15.26
CA ILE A 149 22.35 3.93 -16.44
C ILE A 149 21.76 4.76 -17.59
N LEU A 150 20.47 4.59 -17.91
CA LEU A 150 19.80 5.35 -18.97
C LEU A 150 19.82 6.87 -18.70
N SER A 151 19.58 7.27 -17.44
CA SER A 151 19.59 8.68 -17.03
C SER A 151 21.02 9.25 -16.97
N GLY A 152 22.03 8.41 -16.70
CA GLY A 152 23.43 8.79 -16.71
C GLY A 152 24.01 8.94 -18.11
N ALA A 153 23.52 8.15 -19.08
CA ALA A 153 23.95 8.19 -20.48
C ALA A 153 23.54 9.48 -21.23
N SER A 154 22.67 10.31 -20.65
CA SER A 154 22.27 11.60 -21.23
C SER A 154 23.25 12.74 -20.92
N SER A 155 24.40 12.46 -20.31
CA SER A 155 25.36 13.48 -19.84
C SER A 155 26.73 13.44 -20.51
N ASP A 156 27.01 12.48 -21.40
CA ASP A 156 28.33 12.37 -22.02
C ASP A 156 28.22 12.24 -23.55
N ASP A 157 28.32 13.39 -24.24
CA ASP A 157 29.15 13.44 -25.44
C ASP A 157 29.74 14.85 -25.64
N SER A 158 31.00 15.02 -25.18
CA SER A 158 32.12 15.62 -25.92
C SER A 158 33.23 16.11 -24.97
N GLY A 159 34.35 15.38 -24.91
CA GLY A 159 35.56 15.88 -24.24
C GLY A 159 36.59 14.83 -23.85
N MET A 160 37.37 14.38 -24.82
CA MET A 160 38.54 13.51 -24.68
C MET A 160 39.67 14.15 -23.82
N HIS A 161 40.40 13.30 -23.08
CA HIS A 161 41.79 13.42 -22.58
C HIS A 161 42.29 14.70 -21.83
N SER A 162 42.90 14.48 -20.65
CA SER A 162 44.29 14.85 -20.27
C SER A 162 44.48 15.35 -18.82
N HIS A 163 45.68 15.09 -18.28
CA HIS A 163 46.18 15.42 -16.95
C HIS A 163 46.36 16.94 -16.71
N SER A 164 46.25 17.43 -15.46
CA SER A 164 47.19 18.36 -14.79
C SER A 164 46.56 19.07 -13.56
N HIS A 165 47.42 19.54 -12.65
CA HIS A 165 47.17 20.19 -11.38
C HIS A 165 46.87 21.71 -11.47
N SER A 166 46.25 22.22 -10.39
CA SER A 166 46.52 23.51 -9.71
C SER A 166 45.57 24.72 -9.88
N HIS A 167 45.23 25.28 -8.70
CA HIS A 167 44.91 26.64 -8.23
C HIS A 167 43.81 27.56 -8.83
N ALA A 168 43.00 28.04 -7.86
CA ALA A 168 42.56 29.42 -7.62
C ALA A 168 41.22 29.95 -8.18
N HIS A 169 40.33 30.21 -7.21
CA HIS A 169 39.35 31.29 -7.02
C HIS A 169 38.36 31.74 -8.12
N GLN A 170 37.11 31.89 -7.63
CA GLN A 170 36.11 32.91 -7.99
C GLN A 170 35.14 32.56 -9.12
N ASN A 171 33.96 32.05 -8.78
CA ASN A 171 32.77 32.88 -8.53
C ASN A 171 31.61 31.99 -8.08
N GLN A 172 30.85 32.45 -7.08
CA GLN A 172 29.58 31.86 -6.72
C GLN A 172 28.55 32.21 -7.80
N ASP A 173 28.41 31.36 -8.80
CA ASP A 173 27.16 31.26 -9.53
C ASP A 173 26.21 30.36 -8.73
N PRO A 174 24.90 30.70 -8.64
CA PRO A 174 23.94 29.82 -8.03
C PRO A 174 23.90 28.54 -8.88
N GLU A 175 24.41 27.44 -8.31
CA GLU A 175 24.26 26.11 -8.89
C GLU A 175 22.79 25.93 -9.27
N LYS A 176 22.49 26.03 -10.57
CA LYS A 176 21.30 25.42 -11.14
C LYS A 176 21.46 23.94 -10.84
N LYS A 177 20.89 23.49 -9.71
CA LYS A 177 20.69 22.08 -9.40
C LYS A 177 20.06 21.46 -10.64
N LYS A 178 20.87 20.82 -11.49
CA LYS A 178 20.36 20.02 -12.60
C LYS A 178 19.41 19.04 -11.94
N LYS A 179 18.13 19.09 -12.31
CA LYS A 179 17.09 18.20 -11.81
C LYS A 179 17.49 16.79 -12.20
N GLY A 180 18.24 16.11 -11.32
CA GLY A 180 18.51 14.70 -11.46
C GLY A 180 17.19 13.97 -11.58
N PHE A 181 17.15 12.96 -12.43
CA PHE A 181 16.01 12.07 -12.54
C PHE A 181 15.69 11.51 -11.13
N ASN A 182 14.52 11.84 -10.59
CA ASN A 182 14.13 11.49 -9.23
C ASN A 182 13.70 10.02 -9.18
N MET A 183 14.69 9.14 -9.19
CA MET A 183 14.51 7.69 -9.25
C MET A 183 13.55 7.15 -8.20
N SER A 184 13.65 7.64 -6.95
CA SER A 184 12.78 7.22 -5.86
C SER A 184 11.30 7.48 -6.17
N ALA A 185 10.96 8.58 -6.86
CA ALA A 185 9.60 8.85 -7.28
C ALA A 185 9.11 7.86 -8.36
N TYR A 186 9.97 7.52 -9.33
CA TYR A 186 9.61 6.61 -10.40
C TYR A 186 9.42 5.16 -9.91
N LEU A 187 10.31 4.69 -9.04
CA LEU A 187 10.18 3.37 -8.40
C LEU A 187 8.94 3.31 -7.52
N ASN A 188 8.63 4.39 -6.80
CA ASN A 188 7.40 4.48 -6.02
C ASN A 188 6.16 4.33 -6.90
N VAL A 189 6.11 5.02 -8.04
CA VAL A 189 4.99 4.90 -9.00
C VAL A 189 4.90 3.48 -9.58
N ILE A 190 6.02 2.85 -9.98
CA ILE A 190 5.99 1.47 -10.49
C ILE A 190 5.46 0.50 -9.43
N SER A 191 5.94 0.62 -8.19
CA SER A 191 5.46 -0.24 -7.10
C SER A 191 3.99 -0.01 -6.78
N GLY A 192 3.57 1.25 -6.74
CA GLY A 192 2.16 1.60 -6.57
C GLY A 192 1.29 0.97 -7.65
N ILE A 193 1.73 1.00 -8.92
CA ILE A 193 1.02 0.31 -10.02
C ILE A 193 0.92 -1.20 -9.74
N ALA A 194 2.02 -1.86 -9.37
CA ALA A 194 2.04 -3.30 -9.13
C ALA A 194 1.16 -3.72 -7.94
N HIS A 195 1.21 -2.95 -6.86
CA HIS A 195 0.38 -3.13 -5.67
C HIS A 195 -1.10 -2.95 -6.02
N HIS A 196 -1.46 -1.83 -6.65
CA HIS A 196 -2.84 -1.57 -7.08
C HIS A 196 -3.37 -2.64 -8.06
N ILE A 197 -2.55 -3.15 -8.98
CA ILE A 197 -2.94 -4.27 -9.85
C ILE A 197 -3.34 -5.49 -9.01
N THR A 198 -2.52 -5.82 -8.01
CA THR A 198 -2.76 -6.98 -7.14
C THR A 198 -4.06 -6.80 -6.34
N ASP A 199 -4.28 -5.62 -5.76
CA ASP A 199 -5.52 -5.26 -5.06
C ASP A 199 -6.74 -5.34 -5.97
N GLY A 200 -6.63 -4.86 -7.21
CA GLY A 200 -7.70 -4.96 -8.19
C GLY A 200 -8.07 -6.40 -8.53
N ILE A 201 -7.08 -7.29 -8.69
CA ILE A 201 -7.31 -8.71 -8.97
C ILE A 201 -8.00 -9.40 -7.78
N ALA A 202 -7.54 -9.13 -6.55
CA ALA A 202 -8.12 -9.67 -5.32
C ALA A 202 -9.56 -9.17 -5.10
N LEU A 203 -9.80 -7.88 -5.33
CA LEU A 203 -11.12 -7.26 -5.23
C LEU A 203 -12.10 -7.86 -6.23
N ALA A 204 -11.68 -8.05 -7.49
CA ALA A 204 -12.51 -8.71 -8.49
C ALA A 204 -12.89 -10.13 -8.04
N SER A 205 -11.91 -10.94 -7.63
CA SER A 205 -12.15 -12.32 -7.17
C SER A 205 -13.10 -12.39 -5.97
N SER A 206 -13.04 -11.39 -5.08
CA SER A 206 -13.95 -11.25 -3.94
C SER A 206 -15.42 -11.04 -4.37
N PHE A 207 -15.67 -10.14 -5.33
CA PHE A 207 -17.03 -9.92 -5.86
C PHE A 207 -17.57 -11.10 -6.68
N TYR A 208 -16.70 -11.85 -7.36
CA TYR A 208 -17.07 -13.09 -8.04
C TYR A 208 -17.39 -14.23 -7.07
N SER A 209 -16.82 -14.19 -5.85
CA SER A 209 -17.16 -15.14 -4.77
C SER A 209 -18.53 -14.83 -4.17
N SER A 210 -18.76 -13.59 -3.74
CA SER A 210 -20.10 -13.07 -3.41
C SER A 210 -20.08 -11.55 -3.29
N THR A 211 -21.23 -10.88 -3.49
CA THR A 211 -21.32 -9.42 -3.29
C THR A 211 -20.96 -9.02 -1.86
N GLN A 212 -21.34 -9.80 -0.86
CA GLN A 212 -21.03 -9.51 0.53
C GLN A 212 -19.52 -9.57 0.81
N VAL A 213 -18.82 -10.60 0.31
CA VAL A 213 -17.36 -10.71 0.42
C VAL A 213 -16.69 -9.55 -0.31
N GLY A 214 -17.11 -9.23 -1.53
CA GLY A 214 -16.62 -8.07 -2.27
C GLY A 214 -16.79 -6.73 -1.55
N ILE A 215 -17.91 -6.51 -0.86
CA ILE A 215 -18.14 -5.29 -0.05
C ILE A 215 -17.18 -5.23 1.14
N VAL A 216 -17.03 -6.32 1.87
CA VAL A 216 -16.11 -6.38 3.03
C VAL A 216 -14.67 -6.14 2.56
N THR A 217 -14.24 -6.78 1.48
CA THR A 217 -12.93 -6.54 0.85
C THR A 217 -12.79 -5.09 0.41
N SER A 218 -13.82 -4.47 -0.17
CA SER A 218 -13.76 -3.06 -0.59
C SER A 218 -13.52 -2.11 0.58
N ILE A 219 -14.17 -2.38 1.72
CA ILE A 219 -14.01 -1.60 2.95
C ILE A 219 -12.59 -1.79 3.50
N ALA A 220 -12.13 -3.03 3.60
CA ALA A 220 -10.77 -3.34 4.06
C ALA A 220 -9.70 -2.66 3.18
N VAL A 221 -9.82 -2.82 1.86
CA VAL A 221 -8.92 -2.19 0.87
C VAL A 221 -8.91 -0.67 1.00
N THR A 222 -10.08 -0.05 1.18
CA THR A 222 -10.14 1.42 1.40
C THR A 222 -9.32 1.83 2.63
N PHE A 223 -9.39 1.05 3.71
CA PHE A 223 -8.70 1.39 4.94
C PHE A 223 -7.18 1.19 4.87
N HIS A 224 -6.67 0.23 4.09
CA HIS A 224 -5.22 0.07 3.89
C HIS A 224 -4.64 0.99 2.81
N GLU A 225 -5.45 1.40 1.83
CA GLU A 225 -5.01 2.32 0.78
C GLU A 225 -4.83 3.75 1.31
N ILE A 226 -5.65 4.21 2.26
CA ILE A 226 -5.53 5.57 2.82
C ILE A 226 -4.14 5.81 3.45
N PRO A 227 -3.64 4.96 4.38
CA PRO A 227 -2.28 5.06 4.90
C PRO A 227 -1.20 4.89 3.83
N HIS A 228 -1.38 3.95 2.92
CA HIS A 228 -0.41 3.62 1.87
C HIS A 228 -0.22 4.78 0.89
N GLU A 229 -1.29 5.29 0.29
CA GLU A 229 -1.24 6.44 -0.63
C GLU A 229 -0.76 7.73 0.04
N LEU A 230 -1.07 7.95 1.32
CA LEU A 230 -0.53 9.08 2.07
C LEU A 230 1.00 8.98 2.20
N GLY A 231 1.51 7.76 2.39
CA GLY A 231 2.93 7.47 2.43
C GLY A 231 3.61 7.71 1.09
N ASP A 232 3.03 7.18 0.00
CA ASP A 232 3.51 7.39 -1.37
C ASP A 232 3.56 8.88 -1.73
N PHE A 233 2.51 9.62 -1.38
CA PHE A 233 2.46 11.05 -1.62
C PHE A 233 3.60 11.79 -0.93
N ALA A 234 3.95 11.37 0.30
CA ALA A 234 5.09 11.92 1.02
C ALA A 234 6.41 11.64 0.30
N VAL A 235 6.61 10.41 -0.20
CA VAL A 235 7.80 10.00 -0.97
C VAL A 235 7.92 10.78 -2.27
N LEU A 236 6.82 11.06 -2.97
CA LEU A 236 6.82 11.85 -4.20
C LEU A 236 7.24 13.30 -3.93
N LEU A 237 6.67 13.93 -2.90
CA LEU A 237 7.00 15.31 -2.53
C LEU A 237 8.44 15.45 -2.04
N SER A 238 8.93 14.53 -1.22
CA SER A 238 10.33 14.53 -0.75
C SER A 238 11.32 14.24 -1.89
N SER A 239 10.87 13.53 -2.92
CA SER A 239 11.57 13.37 -4.19
C SER A 239 11.45 14.59 -5.11
N GLY A 240 10.89 15.71 -4.64
CA GLY A 240 10.88 16.98 -5.36
C GLY A 240 9.72 17.19 -6.35
N PHE A 241 8.68 16.35 -6.30
CA PHE A 241 7.45 16.60 -7.05
C PHE A 241 6.71 17.78 -6.42
N THR A 242 6.06 18.60 -7.25
CA THR A 242 5.06 19.55 -6.75
C THR A 242 3.79 18.80 -6.33
N PHE A 243 2.97 19.42 -5.48
CA PHE A 243 1.68 18.85 -5.06
C PHE A 243 0.84 18.35 -6.25
N GLN A 244 0.76 19.14 -7.33
CA GLN A 244 0.00 18.77 -8.54
C GLN A 244 0.65 17.61 -9.30
N GLN A 245 1.98 17.54 -9.34
CA GLN A 245 2.68 16.42 -9.95
C GLN A 245 2.48 15.13 -9.14
N ALA A 246 2.50 15.22 -7.80
CA ALA A 246 2.27 14.08 -6.93
C ALA A 246 0.83 13.54 -7.07
N ILE A 247 -0.18 14.41 -7.13
CA ILE A 247 -1.58 14.00 -7.38
C ILE A 247 -1.70 13.32 -8.75
N ARG A 248 -1.07 13.87 -9.79
CA ARG A 248 -1.09 13.26 -11.14
C ARG A 248 -0.37 11.92 -11.17
N ALA A 249 0.74 11.79 -10.45
CA ALA A 249 1.47 10.53 -10.36
C ALA A 249 0.64 9.44 -9.67
N GLN A 250 -0.07 9.78 -8.59
CA GLN A 250 -1.00 8.83 -7.95
C GLN A 250 -2.19 8.50 -8.85
N ALA A 251 -2.75 9.47 -9.58
CA ALA A 251 -3.75 9.14 -10.59
C ALA A 251 -3.24 8.11 -11.63
N VAL A 252 -1.94 8.13 -11.98
CA VAL A 252 -1.33 7.10 -12.84
C VAL A 252 -1.22 5.75 -12.12
N THR A 253 -0.88 5.70 -10.83
CA THR A 253 -0.87 4.43 -10.09
C THR A 253 -2.27 3.82 -9.97
N THR A 254 -3.30 4.63 -9.72
CA THR A 254 -4.71 4.17 -9.62
C THR A 254 -5.22 3.50 -10.92
N PHE A 255 -4.66 3.84 -12.08
CA PHE A 255 -4.97 3.15 -13.34
C PHE A 255 -4.57 1.67 -13.30
N GLY A 256 -3.48 1.34 -12.60
CA GLY A 256 -3.08 -0.04 -12.31
C GLY A 256 -4.20 -0.82 -11.62
N ALA A 257 -4.90 -0.20 -10.68
CA ALA A 257 -6.01 -0.82 -9.95
C ALA A 257 -7.18 -1.20 -10.86
N VAL A 258 -7.53 -0.31 -11.79
CA VAL A 258 -8.58 -0.57 -12.80
C VAL A 258 -8.15 -1.71 -13.73
N VAL A 259 -6.89 -1.70 -14.19
CA VAL A 259 -6.33 -2.76 -15.04
C VAL A 259 -6.34 -4.10 -14.31
N GLY A 260 -5.88 -4.15 -13.07
CA GLY A 260 -5.90 -5.36 -12.23
C GLY A 260 -7.31 -5.88 -12.03
N THR A 261 -8.27 -5.00 -11.75
CA THR A 261 -9.70 -5.37 -11.62
C THR A 261 -10.26 -5.93 -12.92
N ALA A 262 -9.92 -5.35 -14.06
CA ALA A 262 -10.34 -5.85 -15.38
C ALA A 262 -9.73 -7.23 -15.68
N ILE A 263 -8.45 -7.43 -15.38
CA ILE A 263 -7.76 -8.74 -15.49
C ILE A 263 -8.43 -9.76 -14.57
N GLY A 264 -8.68 -9.42 -13.31
CA GLY A 264 -9.36 -10.30 -12.35
C GLY A 264 -10.75 -10.70 -12.82
N CYS A 265 -11.55 -9.75 -13.34
CA CYS A 265 -12.84 -10.05 -13.95
C CYS A 265 -12.69 -11.02 -15.12
N TRP A 266 -11.76 -10.75 -16.04
CA TRP A 266 -11.53 -11.57 -17.22
C TRP A 266 -11.13 -13.00 -16.88
N ILE A 267 -10.25 -13.19 -15.89
CA ILE A 267 -9.84 -14.52 -15.42
C ILE A 267 -11.03 -15.29 -14.84
N ASN A 268 -11.84 -14.64 -14.00
CA ASN A 268 -13.02 -15.26 -13.38
C ASN A 268 -14.13 -15.58 -14.39
N GLU A 269 -14.24 -14.82 -15.49
CA GLU A 269 -15.21 -15.07 -16.56
C GLU A 269 -14.75 -16.17 -17.53
N ILE A 270 -13.46 -16.21 -17.90
CA ILE A 270 -12.90 -17.25 -18.79
C ILE A 270 -12.83 -18.61 -18.08
N GLY A 271 -12.60 -18.60 -16.77
CA GLY A 271 -12.60 -19.82 -15.97
C GLY A 271 -13.96 -20.52 -15.89
N ASN A 272 -15.07 -19.89 -16.32
CA ASN A 272 -16.42 -20.29 -15.92
C ASN A 272 -17.46 -20.37 -17.06
N PRO A 273 -17.75 -21.60 -17.55
CA PRO A 273 -19.12 -21.98 -17.86
C PRO A 273 -19.52 -23.16 -16.96
N GLY A 274 -19.61 -22.95 -15.64
CA GLY A 274 -20.15 -23.93 -14.70
C GLY A 274 -19.25 -24.23 -13.51
N HIS A 275 -19.38 -23.42 -12.47
CA HIS A 275 -19.34 -23.81 -11.04
C HIS A 275 -18.13 -24.54 -10.43
N ASP A 276 -16.92 -24.48 -11.00
CA ASP A 276 -15.67 -24.94 -10.33
C ASP A 276 -14.42 -24.09 -10.69
N SER A 277 -14.60 -22.77 -10.85
CA SER A 277 -13.58 -21.88 -11.44
C SER A 277 -12.66 -21.16 -10.44
N ALA A 278 -12.72 -21.48 -9.15
CA ALA A 278 -11.92 -20.82 -8.10
C ALA A 278 -10.40 -21.10 -8.22
N SER A 279 -9.98 -22.02 -9.08
CA SER A 279 -8.61 -22.54 -9.11
C SER A 279 -7.71 -21.95 -10.22
N ALA A 280 -8.26 -21.16 -11.16
CA ALA A 280 -7.48 -20.62 -12.29
C ALA A 280 -6.90 -19.22 -12.04
N SER A 281 -7.52 -18.41 -11.18
CA SER A 281 -7.02 -17.11 -10.70
C SER A 281 -5.97 -17.22 -9.59
N ALA A 282 -5.87 -18.40 -8.98
CA ALA A 282 -4.99 -18.72 -7.87
C ALA A 282 -3.50 -18.57 -8.26
N GLY A 283 -3.04 -19.26 -9.31
CA GLY A 283 -1.59 -19.35 -9.60
C GLY A 283 -0.90 -18.05 -10.04
N VAL A 284 -1.62 -17.09 -10.65
CA VAL A 284 -1.03 -15.80 -11.06
C VAL A 284 -1.06 -14.81 -9.89
N SER A 285 -2.12 -14.83 -9.06
CA SER A 285 -2.25 -13.95 -7.90
C SER A 285 -1.33 -14.39 -6.75
N GLU A 286 -1.14 -15.70 -6.56
CA GLU A 286 -0.35 -16.29 -5.48
C GLU A 286 1.13 -15.90 -5.52
N LEU A 287 1.75 -15.79 -6.71
CA LEU A 287 3.16 -15.39 -6.82
C LEU A 287 3.38 -13.89 -7.03
N MET A 288 2.36 -13.16 -7.50
CA MET A 288 2.45 -11.69 -7.63
C MET A 288 2.52 -11.01 -6.27
N LEU A 289 1.80 -11.52 -5.27
CA LEU A 289 1.75 -10.96 -3.92
C LEU A 289 3.14 -10.98 -3.22
N PRO A 290 3.84 -12.12 -3.11
CA PRO A 290 5.20 -12.16 -2.55
C PRO A 290 6.22 -11.42 -3.43
N PHE A 291 6.07 -11.44 -4.76
CA PHE A 291 6.91 -10.64 -5.65
C PHE A 291 6.79 -9.13 -5.36
N THR A 292 5.56 -8.61 -5.21
CA THR A 292 5.31 -7.20 -4.87
C THR A 292 5.88 -6.86 -3.50
N ALA A 293 5.80 -7.79 -2.53
CA ALA A 293 6.45 -7.64 -1.21
C ALA A 293 7.95 -7.35 -1.35
N GLY A 294 8.65 -8.08 -2.22
CA GLY A 294 10.06 -7.86 -2.53
C GLY A 294 10.35 -6.46 -3.07
N GLY A 295 9.51 -5.95 -3.96
CA GLY A 295 9.61 -4.59 -4.51
C GLY A 295 9.37 -3.50 -3.46
N LEU A 296 8.37 -3.67 -2.61
CA LEU A 296 8.07 -2.75 -1.51
C LEU A 296 9.21 -2.70 -0.48
N ILE A 297 9.82 -3.85 -0.14
CA ILE A 297 11.04 -3.91 0.69
C ILE A 297 12.20 -3.14 0.04
N TYR A 298 12.39 -3.31 -1.28
CA TYR A 298 13.42 -2.56 -2.00
C TYR A 298 13.21 -1.05 -1.88
N ILE A 299 11.98 -0.56 -2.06
CA ILE A 299 11.67 0.88 -1.96
C ILE A 299 11.83 1.40 -0.53
N ALA A 300 11.30 0.67 0.46
CA ALA A 300 11.45 1.03 1.86
C ALA A 300 12.94 1.21 2.23
N THR A 301 13.79 0.27 1.80
CA THR A 301 15.21 0.26 2.16
C THR A 301 16.09 1.20 1.33
N THR A 302 15.83 1.35 0.02
CA THR A 302 16.71 2.10 -0.89
C THR A 302 16.21 3.50 -1.24
N SER A 303 14.93 3.78 -1.00
CA SER A 303 14.33 5.09 -1.27
C SER A 303 13.89 5.81 0.01
N VAL A 304 13.19 5.14 0.93
CA VAL A 304 12.61 5.82 2.11
C VAL A 304 13.62 5.96 3.25
N VAL A 305 14.30 4.88 3.65
CA VAL A 305 15.32 4.92 4.72
C VAL A 305 16.41 5.97 4.46
N PRO A 306 17.00 6.10 3.24
CA PRO A 306 18.00 7.12 2.99
C PRO A 306 17.48 8.55 3.15
N GLN A 307 16.22 8.81 2.83
CA GLN A 307 15.61 10.14 3.01
C GLN A 307 15.45 10.50 4.50
N ILE A 308 15.13 9.50 5.31
CA ILE A 308 15.02 9.65 6.77
C ILE A 308 16.39 9.90 7.40
N LEU A 309 17.43 9.20 6.92
CA LEU A 309 18.80 9.33 7.42
C LEU A 309 19.52 10.59 6.91
N GLN A 310 19.01 11.27 5.86
CA GLN A 310 19.62 12.49 5.32
C GLN A 310 19.51 13.66 6.31
N ARG A 311 20.66 14.31 6.54
CA ARG A 311 20.76 15.42 7.50
C ARG A 311 20.13 16.69 6.94
N SER A 312 19.11 17.21 7.64
CA SER A 312 18.46 18.48 7.28
C SER A 312 19.09 19.69 8.00
N THR A 313 20.09 20.33 7.37
CA THR A 313 20.64 21.70 7.68
C THR A 313 21.27 21.93 9.07
N PRO A 314 22.20 22.90 9.23
CA PRO A 314 23.07 23.03 10.42
C PRO A 314 22.34 23.67 11.61
N HIS A 315 21.48 22.91 12.27
CA HIS A 315 20.86 23.32 13.53
C HIS A 315 21.31 22.42 14.67
N GLY A 316 21.39 22.97 15.88
CA GLY A 316 22.02 22.32 17.02
C GLY A 316 21.56 20.87 17.26
N LYS A 317 22.50 20.01 17.67
CA LYS A 317 22.34 18.56 17.86
C LYS A 317 21.06 18.16 18.61
N CYS A 318 20.64 18.93 19.62
CA CYS A 318 19.43 18.65 20.39
C CYS A 318 18.13 18.76 19.55
N ARG A 319 18.06 19.70 18.60
CA ARG A 319 16.88 19.86 17.75
C ARG A 319 16.80 18.78 16.68
N GLU A 320 17.94 18.37 16.14
CA GLU A 320 18.03 17.20 15.25
C GLU A 320 17.59 15.94 15.98
N PHE A 321 18.07 15.71 17.20
CA PHE A 321 17.67 14.55 18.01
C PHE A 321 16.17 14.54 18.32
N LYS A 322 15.58 15.68 18.69
CA LYS A 322 14.12 15.78 18.88
C LYS A 322 13.36 15.41 17.61
N ARG A 323 13.78 15.93 16.45
CA ARG A 323 13.15 15.58 15.16
C ARG A 323 13.26 14.08 14.86
N TRP A 324 14.41 13.48 15.15
CA TRP A 324 14.62 12.04 14.99
C TRP A 324 13.66 11.20 15.85
N ILE A 325 13.47 11.57 17.13
CA ILE A 325 12.50 10.91 18.00
C ILE A 325 11.06 11.04 17.47
N LEU A 326 10.68 12.21 16.94
CA LEU A 326 9.38 12.39 16.31
C LEU A 326 9.22 11.53 15.04
N GLN A 327 10.27 11.39 14.23
CA GLN A 327 10.27 10.53 13.05
C GLN A 327 10.13 9.05 13.43
N LEU A 328 10.87 8.59 14.45
CA LEU A 328 10.71 7.24 14.99
C LEU A 328 9.29 6.99 15.49
N ALA A 329 8.70 7.92 16.24
CA ALA A 329 7.31 7.81 16.66
C ALA A 329 6.37 7.72 15.45
N SER A 330 6.63 8.48 14.38
CA SER A 330 5.86 8.42 13.14
C SER A 330 5.96 7.06 12.43
N ILE A 331 7.16 6.44 12.40
CA ILE A 331 7.36 5.07 11.87
C ILE A 331 6.49 4.09 12.66
N PHE A 332 6.56 4.12 13.99
CA PHE A 332 5.75 3.24 14.84
C PHE A 332 4.25 3.49 14.68
N VAL A 333 3.83 4.74 14.50
CA VAL A 333 2.43 5.06 14.21
C VAL A 333 2.00 4.46 12.87
N GLY A 334 2.81 4.61 11.81
CA GLY A 334 2.51 4.00 10.50
C GLY A 334 2.41 2.47 10.57
N PHE A 335 3.39 1.83 11.23
CA PHE A 335 3.39 0.38 11.44
C PHE A 335 2.19 -0.07 12.28
N ALA A 336 1.88 0.63 13.37
CA ALA A 336 0.74 0.32 14.23
C ALA A 336 -0.58 0.52 13.49
N VAL A 337 -0.72 1.55 12.65
CA VAL A 337 -1.92 1.72 11.81
C VAL A 337 -2.13 0.48 10.95
N MET A 338 -1.10 0.01 10.23
CA MET A 338 -1.21 -1.23 9.46
C MET A 338 -1.51 -2.44 10.35
N ALA A 339 -0.82 -2.59 11.49
CA ALA A 339 -1.08 -3.70 12.40
C ALA A 339 -2.53 -3.76 12.91
N HIS A 340 -3.18 -2.61 13.13
CA HIS A 340 -4.59 -2.58 13.54
C HIS A 340 -5.56 -2.83 12.37
N LEU A 341 -5.09 -2.73 11.12
CA LEU A 341 -5.87 -3.12 9.96
C LEU A 341 -5.83 -4.64 9.73
N ASP A 342 -4.83 -5.33 10.27
CA ASP A 342 -4.60 -6.78 10.15
C ASP A 342 -5.42 -7.63 11.14
N GLU A 343 -5.82 -7.09 12.30
CA GLU A 343 -6.45 -7.89 13.37
C GLU A 343 -7.89 -8.39 13.05
N HIS A 344 -8.44 -8.17 11.84
CA HIS A 344 -9.86 -8.42 11.50
C HIS A 344 -10.10 -8.90 10.07
#